data_AF-A0A212T7D5-F1
#
_entry.id   AF-A0A212T7D5-F1
#
_cell.length_a   1.000
_cell.length_b   1.000
_cell.length_c   1.000
_cell.angle_alpha   90.00
_cell.angle_beta   90.00
_cell.angle_gamma   90.00
#
_symmetry.space_group_name_H-M   'P 1'
#
loop_
_entity.id
_entity.type
_entity.pdbx_description
1 polymer ?
#
loop_
_entity_poly.entity_id
_entity_poly.type
_entity_poly.pdbx_seq_one_letter_code
_entity_poly.pdbx_strand_id
1 'polypeptide(L)'
;MNSRGAQAAVSILTVGLFLTACGEGQEDPSATGSSTSASPASPSEGSGPEASGGKNASGGKEAKGPNGLAPQPDFNESLPADVTAAQLEELIAEQRIPVAPTHGGAFETMTNALTLQPRHDVMLFGDSMTQQGVDPEVLGELLSEEAGREVSVFNAASSRARWGVNTLVARYAASIDKLPDVAVLVVSTRAAENDAFYSGEVQHTPFSHVVEGCDRPAADTWTAQDATTCRRDVRDLRFRYRQGGGQVEWALDGNPLQQTLNFRKGSHVLANGQITHPGISEAAARKASEERGERGFPGFPTTQDAAVEQFTELVDFLESEGVTVITTEVPYTPAHQDTLEEMGRDYDQRRQEAARSLAEAAGVEHFPVDRFGSWWGDGSSRDAIHLAPEGAKGFSRQLVEDVPGFGDAVVAGLD
;
A
#
# COMPACT_ATOMS: atom_id res chain seq x y z
N MET A 1 -58.50 24.88 -9.46
CA MET A 1 -58.33 24.42 -8.07
C MET A 1 -57.36 23.25 -8.07
N ASN A 2 -56.13 23.55 -7.65
CA ASN A 2 -55.12 22.73 -6.94
C ASN A 2 -54.64 21.41 -7.56
N SER A 3 -53.44 21.26 -8.13
CA SER A 3 -52.04 21.53 -7.70
C SER A 3 -51.34 20.35 -7.00
N ARG A 4 -50.03 20.22 -7.29
CA ARG A 4 -48.96 19.34 -6.75
C ARG A 4 -48.80 18.02 -7.50
N GLY A 5 -47.71 17.73 -8.22
CA GLY A 5 -46.33 18.22 -8.13
C GLY A 5 -45.53 17.35 -7.16
N ALA A 6 -44.84 16.33 -7.67
CA ALA A 6 -43.86 15.54 -6.92
C ALA A 6 -42.53 15.58 -7.68
N GLN A 7 -41.62 16.39 -7.14
CA GLN A 7 -40.21 16.46 -7.55
C GLN A 7 -39.51 15.19 -7.05
N ALA A 8 -38.81 14.50 -7.95
CA ALA A 8 -37.82 13.51 -7.57
C ALA A 8 -36.56 14.24 -7.09
N ALA A 9 -36.29 14.17 -5.79
CA ALA A 9 -35.05 14.65 -5.22
C ALA A 9 -33.94 13.64 -5.52
N VAL A 10 -32.97 14.05 -6.34
CA VAL A 10 -31.69 13.36 -6.51
C VAL A 10 -30.82 13.76 -5.33
N SER A 11 -30.64 12.86 -4.37
CA SER A 11 -29.65 13.01 -3.30
C SER A 11 -28.33 12.39 -3.77
N ILE A 12 -27.41 13.24 -4.21
CA ILE A 12 -25.99 12.87 -4.33
C ILE A 12 -25.44 12.88 -2.91
N LEU A 13 -25.22 11.68 -2.35
CA LEU A 13 -24.51 11.52 -1.08
C LEU A 13 -23.03 11.35 -1.41
N THR A 14 -22.27 12.44 -1.33
CA THR A 14 -20.80 12.41 -1.37
C THR A 14 -20.32 11.84 -0.04
N VAL A 15 -19.89 10.58 -0.02
CA VAL A 15 -19.19 10.00 1.14
C VAL A 15 -17.73 10.38 1.01
N GLY A 16 -17.33 11.45 1.71
CA GLY A 16 -15.93 11.69 2.04
C GLY A 16 -15.53 10.71 3.15
N LEU A 17 -14.81 9.64 2.79
CA LEU A 17 -14.21 8.72 3.76
C LEU A 17 -12.83 9.27 4.14
N PHE A 18 -12.79 9.95 5.29
CA PHE A 18 -11.56 10.27 5.98
C PHE A 18 -10.89 8.99 6.49
N LEU A 19 -9.58 8.92 6.29
CA LEU A 19 -8.65 8.04 7.00
C LEU A 19 -8.72 8.34 8.52
N THR A 20 -9.60 7.67 9.24
CA THR A 20 -9.55 7.58 10.70
C THR A 20 -9.61 6.12 11.14
N ALA A 21 -8.45 5.49 11.15
CA ALA A 21 -8.14 4.45 12.11
C ALA A 21 -6.75 4.72 12.71
N CYS A 22 -6.74 4.70 14.04
CA CYS A 22 -5.58 4.73 14.94
C CYS A 22 -4.90 6.10 15.13
N GLY A 23 -5.46 6.83 16.10
CA GLY A 23 -4.78 7.87 16.86
C GLY A 23 -5.78 8.83 17.48
N GLU A 24 -6.28 8.54 18.70
CA GLU A 24 -6.63 9.57 19.69
C GLU A 24 -7.09 8.93 21.00
N GLY A 25 -6.42 9.33 22.07
CA GLY A 25 -6.85 9.12 23.44
C GLY A 25 -6.26 10.24 24.28
N GLN A 26 -7.01 11.34 24.44
CA GLN A 26 -7.26 11.96 25.75
C GLN A 26 -8.32 13.08 25.61
N GLU A 27 -9.47 12.86 26.26
CA GLU A 27 -10.49 13.88 26.49
C GLU A 27 -10.03 14.85 27.61
N ASP A 28 -10.44 16.12 27.51
CA ASP A 28 -11.35 16.65 28.53
C ASP A 28 -12.14 17.88 28.00
N PRO A 29 -13.42 18.06 28.38
CA PRO A 29 -14.36 18.99 27.76
C PRO A 29 -14.50 20.29 28.56
N SER A 30 -14.74 21.42 27.88
CA SER A 30 -15.85 22.35 28.20
C SER A 30 -15.76 23.70 27.46
N ALA A 31 -16.96 24.18 27.12
CA ALA A 31 -17.35 25.59 26.97
C ALA A 31 -17.03 26.34 25.66
N THR A 32 -17.99 26.26 24.73
CA THR A 32 -18.77 27.39 24.17
C THR A 32 -18.05 28.69 23.78
N GLY A 33 -18.14 29.08 22.50
CA GLY A 33 -18.14 30.50 22.14
C GLY A 33 -17.68 30.86 20.73
N SER A 34 -18.63 31.37 19.94
CA SER A 34 -18.49 32.01 18.63
C SER A 34 -17.31 32.98 18.40
N SER A 35 -16.94 33.03 17.11
CA SER A 35 -16.70 34.23 16.27
C SER A 35 -15.29 34.85 16.13
N THR A 36 -14.91 34.93 14.84
CA THR A 36 -14.32 36.06 14.09
C THR A 36 -12.94 36.63 14.45
N SER A 37 -12.02 36.47 13.49
CA SER A 37 -11.08 37.46 12.91
C SER A 37 -10.46 38.54 13.80
N ALA A 38 -9.12 38.57 13.85
CA ALA A 38 -8.29 39.70 13.36
C ALA A 38 -6.81 39.50 13.75
N SER A 39 -5.91 39.66 12.78
CA SER A 39 -4.52 40.06 13.06
C SER A 39 -4.51 41.47 13.68
N PRO A 40 -3.51 41.79 14.52
CA PRO A 40 -2.51 42.73 13.99
C PRO A 40 -1.07 42.58 14.55
N ALA A 41 -0.14 43.01 13.69
CA ALA A 41 1.04 43.87 13.92
C ALA A 41 2.19 43.46 14.87
N SER A 42 3.38 43.45 14.28
CA SER A 42 4.72 43.55 14.88
C SER A 42 4.99 44.92 15.55
N PRO A 43 6.10 45.00 16.33
CA PRO A 43 7.22 45.91 16.00
C PRO A 43 8.61 45.20 16.10
N SER A 44 9.57 45.46 15.19
CA SER A 44 10.77 46.36 15.30
C SER A 44 11.72 46.01 16.46
N GLU A 45 13.05 46.06 16.41
CA GLU A 45 14.16 46.26 15.44
C GLU A 45 15.44 45.89 16.24
N GLY A 46 16.54 45.51 15.59
CA GLY A 46 17.84 45.35 16.26
C GLY A 46 18.98 45.06 15.29
N SER A 47 19.82 46.07 15.05
CA SER A 47 20.83 46.15 13.98
C SER A 47 22.25 45.73 14.40
N GLY A 48 22.91 44.90 13.56
CA GLY A 48 24.34 44.91 13.17
C GLY A 48 25.43 44.46 14.16
N PRO A 49 26.70 44.22 13.72
CA PRO A 49 27.27 44.39 12.36
C PRO A 49 28.11 43.19 11.82
N GLU A 50 28.63 43.40 10.60
CA GLU A 50 29.30 42.52 9.64
C GLU A 50 30.68 41.93 10.03
N ALA A 51 31.03 40.78 9.42
CA ALA A 51 32.37 40.52 8.89
C ALA A 51 32.35 39.46 7.76
N SER A 52 33.16 39.72 6.74
CA SER A 52 33.22 39.13 5.39
C SER A 52 33.85 37.74 5.25
N GLY A 53 33.43 36.96 4.24
CA GLY A 53 34.33 36.08 3.47
C GLY A 53 33.75 34.77 2.90
N GLY A 54 33.53 34.70 1.58
CA GLY A 54 33.90 33.53 0.76
C GLY A 54 32.85 32.49 0.31
N LYS A 55 32.49 32.57 -0.99
CA LYS A 55 32.24 31.49 -1.98
C LYS A 55 31.06 30.48 -1.85
N ASN A 56 30.16 30.59 -2.84
CA ASN A 56 29.46 29.57 -3.64
C ASN A 56 28.63 28.43 -2.98
N ALA A 57 27.31 28.59 -3.10
CA ALA A 57 26.35 27.72 -3.80
C ALA A 57 26.40 26.19 -3.55
N SER A 58 25.47 25.67 -2.75
CA SER A 58 24.21 25.04 -3.21
C SER A 58 23.45 24.52 -1.99
N GLY A 59 22.70 25.40 -1.34
CA GLY A 59 21.83 25.05 -0.22
C GLY A 59 20.41 25.49 -0.56
N GLY A 60 19.77 24.77 -1.49
CA GLY A 60 18.33 24.88 -1.66
C GLY A 60 17.71 24.44 -0.36
N LYS A 61 17.23 25.39 0.45
CA LYS A 61 16.36 25.08 1.58
C LYS A 61 15.13 24.42 0.98
N GLU A 62 15.01 23.10 1.14
CA GLU A 62 13.77 22.39 0.86
C GLU A 62 12.66 23.12 1.63
N ALA A 63 11.72 23.68 0.86
CA ALA A 63 10.55 24.30 1.43
C ALA A 63 9.75 23.18 2.11
N LYS A 64 9.82 23.13 3.45
CA LYS A 64 8.98 22.21 4.22
C LYS A 64 7.53 22.66 4.07
N GLY A 65 6.65 21.73 3.73
CA GLY A 65 5.21 21.95 3.73
C GLY A 65 4.69 22.31 5.14
N PRO A 66 3.41 22.69 5.28
CA PRO A 66 2.81 23.17 6.53
C PRO A 66 2.97 22.23 7.74
N ASN A 67 3.26 20.93 7.49
CA ASN A 67 3.46 19.92 8.53
C ASN A 67 4.94 19.52 8.74
N GLY A 68 5.89 20.28 8.19
CA GLY A 68 7.31 19.95 8.28
C GLY A 68 7.78 18.82 7.36
N LEU A 69 6.88 18.29 6.53
CA LEU A 69 7.13 17.24 5.54
C LEU A 69 7.60 17.85 4.21
N ALA A 70 8.29 17.05 3.39
CA ALA A 70 8.59 17.44 2.02
C ALA A 70 7.29 17.71 1.24
N PRO A 71 7.26 18.67 0.30
CA PRO A 71 6.09 18.92 -0.54
C PRO A 71 5.69 17.65 -1.30
N GLN A 72 4.37 17.39 -1.41
CA GLN A 72 3.78 16.22 -2.06
C GLN A 72 2.46 16.62 -2.72
N PRO A 73 2.01 15.90 -3.76
CA PRO A 73 0.70 16.16 -4.35
C PRO A 73 -0.42 15.88 -3.34
N ASP A 74 -1.47 16.67 -3.40
CA ASP A 74 -2.72 16.37 -2.71
C ASP A 74 -3.49 15.30 -3.50
N PHE A 75 -4.06 14.33 -2.78
CA PHE A 75 -4.84 13.24 -3.36
C PHE A 75 -6.33 13.52 -3.25
N ASN A 76 -7.12 12.99 -4.19
CA ASN A 76 -8.59 13.10 -4.22
C ASN A 76 -9.12 14.52 -4.45
N GLU A 77 -8.29 15.43 -4.95
CA GLU A 77 -8.69 16.78 -5.30
C GLU A 77 -9.40 16.84 -6.65
N SER A 78 -10.35 17.78 -6.77
CA SER A 78 -11.12 17.92 -8.01
C SER A 78 -10.24 18.45 -9.15
N LEU A 79 -10.38 17.89 -10.35
CA LEU A 79 -9.65 18.38 -11.52
C LEU A 79 -10.01 19.85 -11.82
N PRO A 80 -9.03 20.77 -11.96
CA PRO A 80 -9.31 22.14 -12.34
C PRO A 80 -10.03 22.24 -13.69
N ALA A 81 -10.95 23.20 -13.81
CA ALA A 81 -11.85 23.30 -14.97
C ALA A 81 -11.11 23.59 -16.29
N ASP A 82 -9.98 24.28 -16.21
CA ASP A 82 -9.11 24.70 -17.30
C ASP A 82 -8.15 23.62 -17.80
N VAL A 83 -7.94 22.53 -17.05
CA VAL A 83 -7.12 21.39 -17.50
C VAL A 83 -7.81 20.66 -18.66
N THR A 84 -7.15 20.63 -19.81
CA THR A 84 -7.67 19.98 -21.02
C THR A 84 -7.29 18.50 -21.11
N ALA A 85 -8.01 17.73 -21.92
CA ALA A 85 -7.65 16.34 -22.20
C ALA A 85 -6.27 16.22 -22.85
N ALA A 86 -5.90 17.15 -23.76
CA ALA A 86 -4.59 17.17 -24.40
C ALA A 86 -3.44 17.38 -23.40
N GLN A 87 -3.64 18.24 -22.38
CA GLN A 87 -2.66 18.39 -21.31
C GLN A 87 -2.52 17.11 -20.49
N LEU A 88 -3.62 16.41 -20.19
CA LEU A 88 -3.56 15.12 -19.50
C LEU A 88 -2.83 14.06 -20.34
N GLU A 89 -3.07 14.00 -21.65
CA GLU A 89 -2.35 13.09 -22.57
C GLU A 89 -0.85 13.35 -22.54
N GLU A 90 -0.43 14.61 -22.62
CA GLU A 90 0.98 15.02 -22.53
C GLU A 90 1.59 14.61 -21.19
N LEU A 91 0.94 14.93 -20.06
CA LEU A 91 1.44 14.59 -18.72
C LEU A 91 1.55 13.08 -18.49
N ILE A 92 0.65 12.27 -19.06
CA ILE A 92 0.74 10.79 -19.00
C ILE A 92 1.91 10.31 -19.86
N ALA A 93 2.04 10.82 -21.09
CA ALA A 93 3.12 10.43 -22.00
C ALA A 93 4.51 10.79 -21.44
N GLU A 94 4.60 11.90 -20.71
CA GLU A 94 5.81 12.33 -20.00
C GLU A 94 6.00 11.63 -18.64
N GLN A 95 5.11 10.72 -18.24
CA GLN A 95 5.12 10.01 -16.95
C GLN A 95 5.17 10.97 -15.74
N ARG A 96 4.42 12.07 -15.82
CA ARG A 96 4.36 13.12 -14.78
C ARG A 96 3.17 13.01 -13.85
N ILE A 97 2.13 12.29 -14.30
CA ILE A 97 0.98 11.88 -13.50
C ILE A 97 0.82 10.35 -13.59
N PRO A 98 0.21 9.69 -12.59
CA PRO A 98 -0.06 8.25 -12.65
C PRO A 98 -0.91 7.92 -13.88
N VAL A 99 -0.87 6.69 -14.40
CA VAL A 99 -1.73 6.25 -15.53
C VAL A 99 -3.23 6.46 -15.30
N ALA A 100 -3.63 6.43 -14.03
CA ALA A 100 -4.95 6.77 -13.52
C ALA A 100 -4.90 6.89 -11.97
N PRO A 101 -5.78 7.69 -11.34
CA PRO A 101 -5.90 7.75 -9.89
C PRO A 101 -6.32 6.40 -9.27
N THR A 102 -5.81 6.10 -8.08
CA THR A 102 -6.09 4.85 -7.34
C THR A 102 -6.94 5.08 -6.08
N HIS A 103 -7.19 4.02 -5.29
CA HIS A 103 -7.97 4.08 -4.04
C HIS A 103 -7.22 4.76 -2.87
N GLY A 104 -5.92 5.05 -3.01
CA GLY A 104 -5.18 5.73 -1.95
C GLY A 104 -3.75 6.07 -2.31
N GLY A 105 -3.22 7.14 -1.70
CA GLY A 105 -1.91 7.67 -2.07
C GLY A 105 -0.75 6.70 -1.83
N ALA A 106 -0.83 5.81 -0.84
CA ALA A 106 0.22 4.82 -0.61
C ALA A 106 0.31 3.77 -1.75
N PHE A 107 -0.85 3.28 -2.21
CA PHE A 107 -0.91 2.36 -3.35
C PHE A 107 -0.49 3.05 -4.64
N GLU A 108 -0.98 4.27 -4.90
CA GLU A 108 -0.57 5.07 -6.06
C GLU A 108 0.94 5.34 -6.07
N THR A 109 1.52 5.67 -4.92
CA THR A 109 2.97 5.91 -4.81
C THR A 109 3.76 4.64 -5.13
N MET A 110 3.29 3.47 -4.66
CA MET A 110 3.92 2.19 -4.98
C MET A 110 3.83 1.88 -6.48
N THR A 111 2.67 2.04 -7.12
CA THR A 111 2.52 1.76 -8.56
C THR A 111 3.28 2.77 -9.43
N ASN A 112 3.38 4.03 -8.99
CA ASN A 112 4.25 5.02 -9.62
C ASN A 112 5.73 4.63 -9.54
N ALA A 113 6.18 4.18 -8.35
CA ALA A 113 7.54 3.70 -8.17
C ALA A 113 7.84 2.50 -9.07
N LEU A 114 6.94 1.50 -9.11
CA LEU A 114 7.04 0.35 -10.02
C LEU A 114 7.17 0.77 -11.50
N THR A 115 6.48 1.84 -11.90
CA THR A 115 6.52 2.36 -13.27
C THR A 115 7.87 2.98 -13.63
N LEU A 116 8.45 3.72 -12.69
CA LEU A 116 9.65 4.53 -12.93
C LEU A 116 10.95 3.79 -12.61
N GLN A 117 10.92 2.79 -11.73
CA GLN A 117 12.07 1.97 -11.40
C GLN A 117 12.38 0.96 -12.53
N PRO A 118 13.63 0.46 -12.62
CA PRO A 118 13.97 -0.68 -13.46
C PRO A 118 13.08 -1.91 -13.17
N ARG A 119 13.09 -2.90 -14.08
CA ARG A 119 12.52 -4.22 -13.75
C ARG A 119 13.31 -4.81 -12.58
N HIS A 120 12.62 -5.40 -11.62
CA HIS A 120 13.22 -6.06 -10.47
C HIS A 120 13.28 -7.56 -10.68
N ASP A 121 14.30 -8.22 -10.14
CA ASP A 121 14.47 -9.67 -10.22
C ASP A 121 13.38 -10.38 -9.40
N VAL A 122 13.06 -9.84 -8.22
CA VAL A 122 12.06 -10.38 -7.29
C VAL A 122 11.00 -9.34 -6.98
N MET A 123 9.73 -9.75 -6.97
CA MET A 123 8.62 -8.93 -6.50
C MET A 123 7.85 -9.62 -5.39
N LEU A 124 7.62 -8.89 -4.29
CA LEU A 124 6.81 -9.37 -3.17
C LEU A 124 5.35 -8.94 -3.36
N PHE A 125 4.44 -9.90 -3.27
CA PHE A 125 3.00 -9.69 -3.26
C PHE A 125 2.44 -10.06 -1.88
N GLY A 126 1.40 -9.37 -1.45
CA GLY A 126 0.80 -9.58 -0.13
C GLY A 126 -0.01 -8.38 0.34
N ASP A 127 -0.17 -8.26 1.67
CA ASP A 127 -0.95 -7.20 2.30
C ASP A 127 -0.09 -6.18 3.07
N SER A 128 -0.69 -5.37 3.96
CA SER A 128 0.05 -4.40 4.78
C SER A 128 1.10 -5.03 5.69
N MET A 129 0.94 -6.29 6.11
CA MET A 129 1.96 -6.99 6.90
C MET A 129 3.18 -7.30 6.06
N THR A 130 2.99 -7.63 4.77
CA THR A 130 4.11 -7.82 3.84
C THR A 130 4.77 -6.48 3.48
N GLN A 131 3.96 -5.46 3.19
CA GLN A 131 4.44 -4.13 2.78
C GLN A 131 5.32 -3.45 3.85
N GLN A 132 5.05 -3.74 5.12
CA GLN A 132 5.81 -3.23 6.27
C GLN A 132 6.77 -4.27 6.87
N GLY A 133 6.60 -5.55 6.52
CA GLY A 133 7.23 -6.67 7.20
C GLY A 133 8.49 -7.19 6.51
N VAL A 134 8.63 -6.99 5.20
CA VAL A 134 9.83 -7.41 4.47
C VAL A 134 10.56 -6.16 3.99
N ASP A 135 11.84 -6.08 4.35
CA ASP A 135 12.77 -5.07 3.85
C ASP A 135 13.38 -5.53 2.52
N PRO A 136 13.07 -4.88 1.38
CA PRO A 136 13.55 -5.30 0.07
C PRO A 136 15.06 -5.12 -0.11
N GLU A 137 15.67 -4.13 0.55
CA GLU A 137 17.11 -3.89 0.44
C GLU A 137 17.88 -5.02 1.13
N VAL A 138 17.51 -5.36 2.36
CA VAL A 138 18.14 -6.47 3.08
C VAL A 138 17.89 -7.81 2.40
N LEU A 139 16.67 -8.06 1.90
CA LEU A 139 16.39 -9.29 1.19
C LEU A 139 17.20 -9.40 -0.11
N GLY A 140 17.31 -8.31 -0.88
CA GLY A 140 18.11 -8.26 -2.11
C GLY A 140 19.61 -8.46 -1.85
N GLU A 141 20.15 -7.87 -0.78
CA GLU A 141 21.55 -8.06 -0.37
C GLU A 141 21.85 -9.55 -0.09
N LEU A 142 21.01 -10.22 0.70
CA LEU A 142 21.20 -11.63 1.04
C LEU A 142 21.08 -12.55 -0.17
N LEU A 143 20.05 -12.34 -1.01
CA LEU A 143 19.87 -13.11 -2.23
C LEU A 143 21.01 -12.85 -3.24
N SER A 144 21.57 -11.65 -3.25
CA SER A 144 22.73 -11.34 -4.10
C SER A 144 23.97 -12.13 -3.69
N GLU A 145 24.18 -12.30 -2.38
CA GLU A 145 25.28 -13.11 -1.85
C GLU A 145 25.13 -14.58 -2.25
N GLU A 146 23.91 -15.13 -2.17
CA GLU A 146 23.62 -16.52 -2.57
C GLU A 146 23.70 -16.72 -4.10
N ALA A 147 23.15 -15.80 -4.89
CA ALA A 147 23.13 -15.89 -6.34
C ALA A 147 24.49 -15.60 -7.00
N GLY A 148 25.40 -14.92 -6.28
CA GLY A 148 26.69 -14.47 -6.84
C GLY A 148 26.56 -13.37 -7.89
N ARG A 149 25.41 -12.69 -7.96
CA ARG A 149 25.10 -11.53 -8.82
C ARG A 149 24.22 -10.54 -8.05
N GLU A 150 24.13 -9.31 -8.51
CA GLU A 150 23.16 -8.35 -7.95
C GLU A 150 21.72 -8.85 -8.18
N VAL A 151 20.91 -8.85 -7.13
CA VAL A 151 19.49 -9.21 -7.11
C VAL A 151 18.71 -8.03 -6.53
N SER A 152 17.77 -7.52 -7.30
CA SER A 152 16.91 -6.40 -6.94
C SER A 152 15.52 -6.87 -6.53
N VAL A 153 15.00 -6.32 -5.44
CA VAL A 153 13.70 -6.71 -4.88
C VAL A 153 12.78 -5.49 -4.81
N PHE A 154 11.51 -5.69 -5.17
CA PHE A 154 10.46 -4.67 -5.02
C PHE A 154 9.28 -5.20 -4.20
N ASN A 155 8.79 -4.37 -3.27
CA ASN A 155 7.63 -4.72 -2.45
C ASN A 155 6.34 -4.16 -3.07
N ALA A 156 5.63 -4.99 -3.82
CA ALA A 156 4.37 -4.64 -4.47
C ALA A 156 3.13 -4.93 -3.60
N ALA A 157 3.33 -5.37 -2.35
CA ALA A 157 2.26 -5.58 -1.41
C ALA A 157 1.57 -4.25 -1.04
N SER A 158 0.31 -4.35 -0.60
CA SER A 158 -0.53 -3.18 -0.38
C SER A 158 -1.42 -3.32 0.85
N SER A 159 -1.70 -2.19 1.49
CA SER A 159 -2.60 -2.17 2.64
C SER A 159 -3.98 -2.74 2.33
N ARG A 160 -4.45 -3.65 3.21
CA ARG A 160 -5.72 -4.39 3.08
C ARG A 160 -5.85 -5.24 1.82
N ALA A 161 -4.80 -5.37 1.02
CA ALA A 161 -4.81 -6.18 -0.18
C ALA A 161 -5.06 -7.65 0.17
N ARG A 162 -5.81 -8.31 -0.70
CA ARG A 162 -5.82 -9.77 -0.84
C ARG A 162 -5.59 -10.06 -2.32
N TRP A 163 -5.96 -11.24 -2.78
CA TRP A 163 -5.53 -11.74 -4.07
C TRP A 163 -6.08 -10.92 -5.25
N GLY A 164 -7.28 -10.33 -5.16
CA GLY A 164 -7.79 -9.45 -6.23
C GLY A 164 -6.94 -8.19 -6.42
N VAL A 165 -6.52 -7.54 -5.33
CA VAL A 165 -5.59 -6.39 -5.41
C VAL A 165 -4.21 -6.82 -5.93
N ASN A 166 -3.71 -7.98 -5.51
CA ASN A 166 -2.41 -8.48 -5.98
C ASN A 166 -2.45 -8.84 -7.48
N THR A 167 -3.55 -9.43 -7.97
CA THR A 167 -3.79 -9.67 -9.41
C THR A 167 -3.83 -8.36 -10.20
N LEU A 168 -4.48 -7.33 -9.68
CA LEU A 168 -4.46 -6.01 -10.31
C LEU A 168 -3.03 -5.44 -10.43
N VAL A 169 -2.21 -5.59 -9.40
CA VAL A 169 -0.80 -5.15 -9.42
C VAL A 169 0.03 -5.97 -10.41
N ALA A 170 -0.13 -7.30 -10.44
CA ALA A 170 0.55 -8.18 -11.38
C ALA A 170 0.18 -7.85 -12.83
N ARG A 171 -1.12 -7.67 -13.14
CA ARG A 171 -1.59 -7.22 -14.45
C ARG A 171 -1.05 -5.86 -14.84
N TYR A 172 -0.96 -4.94 -13.88
CA TYR A 172 -0.34 -3.64 -14.13
C TYR A 172 1.13 -3.80 -14.49
N ALA A 173 1.90 -4.54 -13.68
CA ALA A 173 3.32 -4.82 -13.93
C ALA A 173 3.54 -5.43 -15.31
N ALA A 174 2.70 -6.39 -15.72
CA ALA A 174 2.72 -6.96 -17.07
C ALA A 174 2.48 -5.91 -18.15
N SER A 175 1.47 -5.05 -17.97
CA SER A 175 1.11 -4.01 -18.96
C SER A 175 2.21 -2.97 -19.21
N ILE A 176 3.17 -2.85 -18.29
CA ILE A 176 4.31 -1.92 -18.39
C ILE A 176 5.66 -2.63 -18.52
N ASP A 177 5.67 -3.95 -18.79
CA ASP A 177 6.87 -4.78 -18.95
C ASP A 177 7.80 -4.76 -17.70
N LYS A 178 7.19 -4.92 -16.52
CA LYS A 178 7.85 -4.89 -15.20
C LYS A 178 7.59 -6.12 -14.34
N LEU A 179 7.07 -7.21 -14.92
CA LEU A 179 6.99 -8.48 -14.18
C LEU A 179 8.39 -8.93 -13.75
N PRO A 180 8.53 -9.52 -12.55
CA PRO A 180 9.80 -10.03 -12.07
C PRO A 180 10.18 -11.35 -12.73
N ASP A 181 11.37 -11.86 -12.44
CA ASP A 181 11.72 -13.25 -12.72
C ASP A 181 11.09 -14.18 -11.65
N VAL A 182 11.05 -13.72 -10.40
CA VAL A 182 10.43 -14.43 -9.27
C VAL A 182 9.36 -13.58 -8.58
N ALA A 183 8.17 -14.13 -8.43
CA ALA A 183 7.11 -13.59 -7.58
C ALA A 183 7.06 -14.36 -6.25
N VAL A 184 7.23 -13.65 -5.13
CA VAL A 184 7.04 -14.22 -3.79
C VAL A 184 5.68 -13.78 -3.27
N LEU A 185 4.73 -14.71 -3.22
CA LEU A 185 3.41 -14.47 -2.64
C LEU A 185 3.48 -14.69 -1.13
N VAL A 186 3.51 -13.60 -0.37
CA VAL A 186 3.60 -13.62 1.10
C VAL A 186 2.19 -13.72 1.68
N VAL A 187 1.87 -14.90 2.22
CA VAL A 187 0.58 -15.23 2.81
C VAL A 187 0.52 -14.69 4.23
N SER A 188 -0.29 -13.66 4.46
CA SER A 188 -0.62 -13.19 5.80
C SER A 188 -1.77 -13.99 6.41
N THR A 189 -1.98 -13.82 7.70
CA THR A 189 -3.00 -14.51 8.48
C THR A 189 -4.42 -14.53 7.90
N ARG A 190 -4.82 -13.47 7.18
CA ARG A 190 -6.18 -13.32 6.63
C ARG A 190 -6.21 -13.34 5.11
N ALA A 191 -5.15 -13.84 4.49
CA ALA A 191 -5.04 -13.89 3.04
C ALA A 191 -6.01 -14.89 2.40
N ALA A 192 -6.39 -15.96 3.12
CA ALA A 192 -7.33 -16.98 2.63
C ALA A 192 -8.83 -16.62 2.75
N GLU A 193 -9.16 -15.35 3.01
CA GLU A 193 -10.54 -14.87 3.13
C GLU A 193 -10.96 -14.01 1.91
N ASN A 194 -12.26 -13.80 1.70
CA ASN A 194 -12.85 -13.05 0.56
C ASN A 194 -12.29 -11.64 0.38
N ASP A 195 -11.92 -11.25 -0.84
CA ASP A 195 -11.41 -9.90 -1.11
C ASP A 195 -12.50 -8.81 -1.20
N ALA A 196 -13.13 -8.52 -0.06
CA ALA A 196 -14.17 -7.49 0.04
C ALA A 196 -13.64 -6.07 -0.23
N PHE A 197 -12.34 -5.84 -0.03
CA PHE A 197 -11.72 -4.55 -0.31
C PHE A 197 -11.56 -4.35 -1.81
N TYR A 198 -11.08 -5.36 -2.53
CA TYR A 198 -11.06 -5.33 -3.99
C TYR A 198 -12.47 -5.17 -4.55
N SER A 199 -13.39 -6.04 -4.15
CA SER A 199 -14.74 -6.09 -4.71
C SER A 199 -15.61 -4.88 -4.35
N GLY A 200 -15.35 -4.23 -3.22
CA GLY A 200 -16.15 -3.09 -2.74
C GLY A 200 -15.59 -1.72 -3.13
N GLU A 201 -14.28 -1.64 -3.41
CA GLU A 201 -13.59 -0.35 -3.54
C GLU A 201 -12.61 -0.36 -4.71
N VAL A 202 -11.58 -1.20 -4.68
CA VAL A 202 -10.45 -1.10 -5.63
C VAL A 202 -10.90 -1.36 -7.07
N GLN A 203 -11.76 -2.34 -7.30
CA GLN A 203 -12.19 -2.71 -8.64
C GLN A 203 -12.92 -1.56 -9.38
N HIS A 204 -13.48 -0.61 -8.63
CA HIS A 204 -14.23 0.54 -9.14
C HIS A 204 -13.37 1.80 -9.37
N THR A 205 -12.06 1.70 -9.15
CA THR A 205 -11.14 2.82 -9.35
C THR A 205 -10.79 3.03 -10.83
N PRO A 206 -10.50 4.27 -11.26
CA PRO A 206 -9.99 4.54 -12.61
C PRO A 206 -8.76 3.70 -12.98
N PHE A 207 -7.86 3.46 -12.01
CA PHE A 207 -6.70 2.58 -12.19
C PHE A 207 -7.09 1.15 -12.55
N SER A 208 -7.97 0.53 -11.76
CA SER A 208 -8.51 -0.80 -12.05
C SER A 208 -9.15 -0.86 -13.45
N HIS A 209 -9.95 0.15 -13.82
CA HIS A 209 -10.60 0.22 -15.13
C HIS A 209 -9.63 0.25 -16.30
N VAL A 210 -8.48 0.94 -16.16
CA VAL A 210 -7.46 1.02 -17.20
C VAL A 210 -6.65 -0.27 -17.31
N VAL A 211 -6.35 -0.91 -16.17
CA VAL A 211 -5.49 -2.11 -16.14
C VAL A 211 -6.25 -3.36 -16.58
N GLU A 212 -7.45 -3.61 -16.04
CA GLU A 212 -8.16 -4.88 -16.27
C GLU A 212 -9.31 -4.73 -17.28
N GLY A 213 -9.57 -3.51 -17.74
CA GLY A 213 -10.67 -3.22 -18.66
C GLY A 213 -12.05 -3.33 -18.01
N CYS A 214 -13.07 -3.25 -18.89
CA CYS A 214 -14.48 -3.16 -18.49
C CYS A 214 -15.27 -4.44 -18.74
N ASP A 215 -14.70 -5.40 -19.46
CA ASP A 215 -15.35 -6.67 -19.81
C ASP A 215 -15.11 -7.68 -18.68
N ARG A 216 -15.62 -7.35 -17.50
CA ARG A 216 -15.56 -8.20 -16.30
C ARG A 216 -16.81 -9.06 -16.21
N PRO A 217 -16.72 -10.29 -15.69
CA PRO A 217 -17.91 -11.09 -15.40
C PRO A 217 -18.88 -10.27 -14.54
N ALA A 218 -20.17 -10.35 -14.85
CA ALA A 218 -21.18 -9.78 -13.97
C ALA A 218 -21.15 -10.57 -12.65
N ALA A 219 -20.64 -9.94 -11.60
CA ALA A 219 -20.68 -10.43 -10.23
C ALA A 219 -21.66 -9.57 -9.42
N ASP A 220 -22.05 -10.02 -8.23
CA ASP A 220 -22.91 -9.24 -7.33
C ASP A 220 -22.35 -7.85 -7.01
N THR A 221 -21.04 -7.67 -7.19
CA THR A 221 -20.31 -6.44 -6.93
C THR A 221 -19.98 -5.61 -8.18
N TRP A 222 -20.28 -6.09 -9.41
CA TRP A 222 -20.00 -5.37 -10.65
C TRP A 222 -21.27 -5.16 -11.48
N THR A 223 -21.77 -3.91 -11.52
CA THR A 223 -23.05 -3.57 -12.13
C THR A 223 -22.92 -2.99 -13.54
N ALA A 224 -24.05 -2.86 -14.25
CA ALA A 224 -24.09 -2.16 -15.54
C ALA A 224 -23.69 -0.67 -15.43
N GLN A 225 -23.88 -0.06 -14.25
CA GLN A 225 -23.41 1.30 -13.98
C GLN A 225 -21.90 1.33 -13.87
N ASP A 226 -21.28 0.37 -13.18
CA ASP A 226 -19.81 0.24 -13.08
C ASP A 226 -19.18 0.06 -14.46
N ALA A 227 -19.74 -0.83 -15.29
CA ALA A 227 -19.28 -1.01 -16.68
C ALA A 227 -19.42 0.28 -17.53
N THR A 228 -20.39 1.14 -17.22
CA THR A 228 -20.55 2.43 -17.90
C THR A 228 -19.55 3.47 -17.41
N THR A 229 -19.32 3.53 -16.09
CA THR A 229 -18.28 4.36 -15.47
C THR A 229 -16.90 3.97 -15.98
N CYS A 230 -16.57 2.67 -15.99
CA CYS A 230 -15.33 2.14 -16.53
C CYS A 230 -15.09 2.57 -17.97
N ARG A 231 -16.09 2.38 -18.85
CA ARG A 231 -15.97 2.81 -20.26
C ARG A 231 -15.75 4.31 -20.40
N ARG A 232 -16.24 5.11 -19.46
CA ARG A 232 -16.00 6.56 -19.43
C ARG A 232 -14.60 6.89 -18.92
N ASP A 233 -14.13 6.25 -17.84
CA ASP A 233 -12.75 6.40 -17.36
C ASP A 233 -11.74 6.02 -18.46
N VAL A 234 -12.02 5.00 -19.25
CA VAL A 234 -11.16 4.60 -20.37
C VAL A 234 -11.14 5.64 -21.50
N ARG A 235 -12.29 6.26 -21.85
CA ARG A 235 -12.44 7.12 -23.04
C ARG A 235 -12.30 8.62 -22.79
N ASP A 236 -12.54 9.10 -21.58
CA ASP A 236 -12.59 10.52 -21.22
C ASP A 236 -11.58 10.77 -20.09
N LEU A 237 -10.40 11.29 -20.45
CA LEU A 237 -9.33 11.56 -19.49
C LEU A 237 -9.74 12.58 -18.42
N ARG A 238 -10.55 13.58 -18.76
CA ARG A 238 -11.02 14.53 -17.76
C ARG A 238 -11.93 13.86 -16.73
N PHE A 239 -12.72 12.87 -17.16
CA PHE A 239 -13.50 12.05 -16.24
C PHE A 239 -12.61 11.10 -15.42
N ARG A 240 -11.61 10.47 -16.04
CA ARG A 240 -10.63 9.60 -15.36
C ARG A 240 -9.91 10.32 -14.21
N TYR A 241 -9.44 11.53 -14.46
CA TYR A 241 -8.71 12.36 -13.50
C TYR A 241 -9.60 13.32 -12.71
N ARG A 242 -10.93 13.12 -12.68
CA ARG A 242 -11.86 14.00 -11.95
C ARG A 242 -11.49 14.21 -10.47
N GLN A 243 -10.81 13.24 -9.86
CA GLN A 243 -10.29 13.25 -8.48
C GLN A 243 -8.75 13.26 -8.41
N GLY A 244 -8.09 13.57 -9.52
CA GLY A 244 -6.63 13.63 -9.65
C GLY A 244 -6.08 15.07 -9.73
N GLY A 245 -6.84 16.06 -9.25
CA GLY A 245 -6.51 17.47 -9.43
C GLY A 245 -5.16 17.87 -8.84
N GLY A 246 -4.86 17.43 -7.61
CA GLY A 246 -3.62 17.78 -6.92
C GLY A 246 -2.38 17.14 -7.57
N GLN A 247 -2.50 15.92 -8.11
CA GLN A 247 -1.43 15.31 -8.91
C GLN A 247 -1.19 16.06 -10.23
N VAL A 248 -2.26 16.53 -10.86
CA VAL A 248 -2.16 17.31 -12.10
C VAL A 248 -1.55 18.68 -11.84
N GLU A 249 -1.95 19.38 -10.77
CA GLU A 249 -1.36 20.67 -10.38
C GLU A 249 0.12 20.51 -10.03
N TRP A 250 0.47 19.49 -9.24
CA TRP A 250 1.85 19.13 -8.93
C TRP A 250 2.70 18.95 -10.19
N ALA A 251 2.16 18.28 -11.20
CA ALA A 251 2.80 18.16 -12.50
C ALA A 251 2.79 19.48 -13.28
N LEU A 252 1.75 20.29 -13.27
CA LEU A 252 1.80 21.59 -13.96
C LEU A 252 2.85 22.54 -13.38
N ASP A 253 3.18 22.37 -12.09
CA ASP A 253 4.25 23.08 -11.39
C ASP A 253 5.67 22.56 -11.68
N GLY A 254 5.81 21.60 -12.60
CA GLY A 254 7.12 21.08 -13.03
C GLY A 254 7.71 19.99 -12.14
N ASN A 255 6.97 19.49 -11.15
CA ASN A 255 7.45 18.43 -10.27
C ASN A 255 7.36 17.04 -10.93
N PRO A 256 8.25 16.09 -10.57
CA PRO A 256 8.19 14.73 -11.09
C PRO A 256 7.06 13.93 -10.45
N LEU A 257 6.69 12.82 -11.10
CA LEU A 257 5.77 11.84 -10.53
C LEU A 257 6.34 11.27 -9.22
N GLN A 258 5.48 11.17 -8.21
CA GLN A 258 5.84 10.79 -6.86
C GLN A 258 6.18 9.30 -6.75
N GLN A 259 7.38 8.98 -6.25
CA GLN A 259 7.81 7.61 -5.92
C GLN A 259 7.93 7.37 -4.40
N THR A 260 7.76 8.41 -3.59
CA THR A 260 7.84 8.33 -2.12
C THR A 260 6.76 9.19 -1.46
N LEU A 261 6.15 8.72 -0.38
CA LEU A 261 5.04 9.40 0.30
C LEU A 261 5.33 9.58 1.79
N ASN A 262 5.07 10.77 2.33
CA ASN A 262 5.18 11.11 3.75
C ASN A 262 3.75 11.32 4.26
N PHE A 263 3.13 10.31 4.85
CA PHE A 263 1.71 10.40 5.22
C PHE A 263 1.49 10.62 6.72
N ARG A 264 2.51 10.37 7.56
CA ARG A 264 2.54 10.74 8.99
C ARG A 264 3.98 11.02 9.40
N LYS A 265 4.19 11.67 10.55
CA LYS A 265 5.54 11.92 11.09
C LYS A 265 6.31 10.60 11.25
N GLY A 266 7.44 10.47 10.55
CA GLY A 266 8.27 9.27 10.56
C GLY A 266 7.68 8.07 9.82
N SER A 267 6.61 8.26 9.05
CA SER A 267 5.95 7.20 8.27
C SER A 267 6.05 7.48 6.78
N HIS A 268 6.63 6.54 6.03
CA HIS A 268 7.04 6.76 4.65
C HIS A 268 6.68 5.58 3.76
N VAL A 269 6.22 5.84 2.54
CA VAL A 269 6.32 4.89 1.43
C VAL A 269 7.65 5.18 0.73
N LEU A 270 8.50 4.16 0.61
CA LEU A 270 9.79 4.23 -0.09
C LEU A 270 9.63 3.84 -1.56
N ALA A 271 10.63 4.18 -2.38
CA ALA A 271 10.63 3.90 -3.82
C ALA A 271 10.76 2.39 -4.14
N ASN A 272 11.16 1.57 -3.18
CA ASN A 272 11.13 0.10 -3.30
C ASN A 272 9.76 -0.50 -2.88
N GLY A 273 8.76 0.34 -2.64
CA GLY A 273 7.40 -0.05 -2.26
C GLY A 273 7.19 -0.34 -0.76
N GLN A 274 8.26 -0.44 0.03
CA GLN A 274 8.20 -0.66 1.47
C GLN A 274 7.53 0.53 2.18
N ILE A 275 6.70 0.23 3.17
CA ILE A 275 6.22 1.23 4.11
C ILE A 275 7.02 1.15 5.41
N THR A 276 7.58 2.27 5.83
CA THR A 276 8.32 2.42 7.09
C THR A 276 7.53 3.23 8.11
N HIS A 277 7.73 2.92 9.38
CA HIS A 277 7.09 3.58 10.51
C HIS A 277 8.01 3.63 11.73
N PRO A 278 7.79 4.54 12.69
CA PRO A 278 8.49 4.49 13.96
C PRO A 278 8.12 3.21 14.72
N GLY A 279 9.12 2.56 15.31
CA GLY A 279 8.90 1.41 16.19
C GLY A 279 8.34 1.82 17.55
N ILE A 280 7.70 0.85 18.21
CA ILE A 280 7.19 0.95 19.58
C ILE A 280 7.89 -0.08 20.47
N SER A 281 7.77 0.08 21.79
CA SER A 281 8.26 -0.93 22.74
C SER A 281 7.41 -2.19 22.70
N GLU A 282 7.98 -3.31 23.14
CA GLU A 282 7.28 -4.58 23.28
C GLU A 282 6.05 -4.44 24.17
N ALA A 283 6.17 -3.72 25.29
CA ALA A 283 5.05 -3.47 26.20
C ALA A 283 3.90 -2.71 25.52
N ALA A 284 4.22 -1.74 24.65
CA ALA A 284 3.21 -1.02 23.88
C ALA A 284 2.55 -1.91 22.82
N ALA A 285 3.32 -2.79 22.16
CA ALA A 285 2.80 -3.76 21.19
C ALA A 285 1.84 -4.75 21.86
N ARG A 286 2.21 -5.26 23.05
CA ARG A 286 1.37 -6.15 23.86
C ARG A 286 0.07 -5.48 24.30
N LYS A 287 0.14 -4.24 24.80
CA LYS A 287 -1.07 -3.47 25.13
C LYS A 287 -1.98 -3.28 23.90
N ALA A 288 -1.41 -2.91 22.76
CA ALA A 288 -2.18 -2.74 21.51
C ALA A 288 -2.79 -4.07 21.04
N SER A 289 -2.13 -5.21 21.30
CA SER A 289 -2.65 -6.55 21.04
C SER A 289 -3.87 -6.86 21.92
N GLU A 290 -3.75 -6.67 23.23
CA GLU A 290 -4.83 -6.90 24.20
C GLU A 290 -6.09 -6.09 23.83
N GLU A 291 -5.93 -4.79 23.57
CA GLU A 291 -7.03 -3.91 23.14
C GLU A 291 -7.67 -4.33 21.79
N ARG A 292 -6.92 -4.99 20.90
CA ARG A 292 -7.46 -5.55 19.66
C ARG A 292 -8.22 -6.85 19.92
N GLY A 293 -7.63 -7.74 20.72
CA GLY A 293 -8.25 -9.00 21.11
C GLY A 293 -9.57 -8.80 21.86
N GLU A 294 -9.65 -7.83 22.77
CA GLU A 294 -10.88 -7.46 23.49
C GLU A 294 -12.02 -7.04 22.55
N ARG A 295 -11.68 -6.47 21.38
CA ARG A 295 -12.64 -6.10 20.33
C ARG A 295 -12.98 -7.26 19.39
N GLY A 296 -12.46 -8.45 19.63
CA GLY A 296 -12.65 -9.63 18.79
C GLY A 296 -11.90 -9.55 17.45
N PHE A 297 -10.83 -8.76 17.38
CA PHE A 297 -9.97 -8.67 16.20
C PHE A 297 -8.63 -9.39 16.44
N PRO A 298 -8.09 -10.08 15.42
CA PRO A 298 -8.74 -10.43 14.15
C PRO A 298 -9.83 -11.50 14.33
N GLY A 299 -10.69 -11.64 13.32
CA GLY A 299 -11.52 -12.83 13.20
C GLY A 299 -10.65 -14.09 13.04
N PHE A 300 -11.28 -15.25 13.14
CA PHE A 300 -10.58 -16.52 12.94
C PHE A 300 -10.18 -16.71 11.47
N PRO A 301 -8.94 -17.10 11.19
CA PRO A 301 -8.51 -17.46 9.84
C PRO A 301 -9.47 -18.51 9.30
N THR A 302 -10.07 -18.20 8.16
CA THR A 302 -11.05 -19.05 7.50
C THR A 302 -10.71 -19.07 6.02
N THR A 303 -10.40 -20.26 5.50
CA THR A 303 -10.24 -20.46 4.06
C THR A 303 -11.59 -20.38 3.38
N GLN A 304 -11.68 -19.53 2.35
CA GLN A 304 -12.89 -19.33 1.55
C GLN A 304 -12.58 -19.67 0.10
N ASP A 305 -13.49 -20.39 -0.57
CA ASP A 305 -13.27 -20.89 -1.94
C ASP A 305 -12.90 -19.77 -2.92
N ALA A 306 -13.53 -18.60 -2.80
CA ALA A 306 -13.21 -17.44 -3.64
C ALA A 306 -11.78 -16.92 -3.44
N ALA A 307 -11.22 -17.04 -2.23
CA ALA A 307 -9.83 -16.65 -1.99
C ALA A 307 -8.86 -17.67 -2.60
N VAL A 308 -9.21 -18.96 -2.56
CA VAL A 308 -8.44 -20.02 -3.23
C VAL A 308 -8.46 -19.80 -4.74
N GLU A 309 -9.63 -19.57 -5.33
CA GLU A 309 -9.78 -19.30 -6.77
C GLU A 309 -8.98 -18.07 -7.21
N GLN A 310 -9.07 -16.96 -6.47
CA GLN A 310 -8.31 -15.74 -6.80
C GLN A 310 -6.80 -15.92 -6.63
N PHE A 311 -6.37 -16.70 -5.64
CA PHE A 311 -4.95 -17.02 -5.45
C PHE A 311 -4.43 -17.87 -6.61
N THR A 312 -5.17 -18.92 -6.98
CA THR A 312 -4.82 -19.76 -8.13
C THR A 312 -4.82 -18.96 -9.43
N GLU A 313 -5.78 -18.06 -9.65
CA GLU A 313 -5.80 -17.17 -10.83
C GLU A 313 -4.55 -16.27 -10.89
N LEU A 314 -4.10 -15.73 -9.75
CA LEU A 314 -2.87 -14.94 -9.68
C LEU A 314 -1.64 -15.77 -10.05
N VAL A 315 -1.53 -16.98 -9.48
CA VAL A 315 -0.43 -17.92 -9.79
C VAL A 315 -0.44 -18.26 -11.27
N ASP A 316 -1.58 -18.74 -11.80
CA ASP A 316 -1.73 -19.13 -13.21
C ASP A 316 -1.37 -17.97 -14.14
N PHE A 317 -1.79 -16.75 -13.81
CA PHE A 317 -1.44 -15.55 -14.57
C PHE A 317 0.07 -15.31 -14.58
N LEU A 318 0.72 -15.27 -13.41
CA LEU A 318 2.15 -15.03 -13.29
C LEU A 318 2.98 -16.10 -14.01
N GLU A 319 2.66 -17.38 -13.82
CA GLU A 319 3.34 -18.48 -14.50
C GLU A 319 3.13 -18.44 -16.02
N SER A 320 1.94 -18.04 -16.49
CA SER A 320 1.68 -17.88 -17.93
C SER A 320 2.52 -16.78 -18.59
N GLU A 321 2.96 -15.80 -17.79
CA GLU A 321 3.87 -14.73 -18.20
C GLU A 321 5.36 -15.11 -17.99
N GLY A 322 5.64 -16.36 -17.61
CA GLY A 322 6.98 -16.89 -17.42
C GLY A 322 7.64 -16.53 -16.09
N VAL A 323 6.87 -16.09 -15.10
CA VAL A 323 7.36 -15.77 -13.76
C VAL A 323 7.41 -17.04 -12.91
N THR A 324 8.52 -17.27 -12.20
CA THR A 324 8.59 -18.31 -11.17
C THR A 324 7.81 -17.86 -9.93
N VAL A 325 6.84 -18.66 -9.48
CA VAL A 325 6.00 -18.31 -8.32
C VAL A 325 6.33 -19.20 -7.13
N ILE A 326 6.68 -18.57 -6.00
CA ILE A 326 6.82 -19.26 -4.73
C ILE A 326 6.00 -18.56 -3.65
N THR A 327 5.79 -19.24 -2.53
CA THR A 327 4.99 -18.71 -1.43
C THR A 327 5.71 -18.81 -0.10
N THR A 328 5.49 -17.83 0.77
CA THR A 328 5.93 -17.87 2.17
C THR A 328 4.88 -17.24 3.06
N GLU A 329 5.13 -17.12 4.36
CA GLU A 329 4.17 -16.59 5.33
C GLU A 329 4.76 -15.42 6.10
N VAL A 330 3.91 -14.45 6.47
CA VAL A 330 4.24 -13.45 7.49
C VAL A 330 3.35 -13.67 8.73
N PRO A 331 3.90 -14.18 9.84
CA PRO A 331 3.11 -14.41 11.04
C PRO A 331 2.78 -13.07 11.74
N TYR A 332 1.91 -13.11 12.75
CA TYR A 332 1.74 -11.95 13.63
C TYR A 332 2.96 -11.74 14.53
N THR A 333 3.07 -10.52 15.07
CA THR A 333 4.11 -10.22 16.07
C THR A 333 3.97 -11.17 17.26
N PRO A 334 5.06 -11.55 17.96
CA PRO A 334 4.98 -12.53 19.04
C PRO A 334 3.99 -12.09 20.12
N ALA A 335 3.98 -10.80 20.47
CA ALA A 335 3.01 -10.25 21.42
C ALA A 335 1.55 -10.46 20.99
N HIS A 336 1.25 -10.38 19.70
CA HIS A 336 -0.12 -10.59 19.21
C HIS A 336 -0.45 -12.06 19.01
N GLN A 337 0.49 -12.86 18.50
CA GLN A 337 0.32 -14.30 18.40
C GLN A 337 0.03 -14.91 19.78
N ASP A 338 0.84 -14.57 20.79
CA ASP A 338 0.66 -15.06 22.17
C ASP A 338 -0.74 -14.71 22.71
N THR A 339 -1.19 -13.46 22.54
CA THR A 339 -2.54 -13.04 22.95
C THR A 339 -3.62 -13.87 22.27
N LEU A 340 -3.50 -14.17 20.98
CA LEU A 340 -4.49 -14.95 20.25
C LEU A 340 -4.49 -16.42 20.65
N GLU A 341 -3.32 -17.00 20.94
CA GLU A 341 -3.23 -18.35 21.47
C GLU A 341 -3.83 -18.45 22.88
N GLU A 342 -3.61 -17.45 23.74
CA GLU A 342 -4.24 -17.36 25.06
C GLU A 342 -5.77 -17.28 24.99
N MET A 343 -6.31 -16.64 23.96
CA MET A 343 -7.76 -16.60 23.69
C MET A 343 -8.33 -17.96 23.29
N GLY A 344 -7.47 -18.91 22.93
CA GLY A 344 -7.75 -20.31 22.64
C GLY A 344 -8.52 -20.50 21.35
N ARG A 345 -7.95 -21.26 20.39
CA ARG A 345 -8.57 -21.89 19.19
C ARG A 345 -7.56 -22.39 18.15
N ASP A 346 -6.30 -22.59 18.53
CA ASP A 346 -5.21 -23.04 17.64
C ASP A 346 -5.03 -22.06 16.47
N TYR A 347 -4.83 -20.77 16.80
CA TYR A 347 -4.87 -19.69 15.82
C TYR A 347 -3.75 -19.84 14.78
N ASP A 348 -2.53 -20.11 15.25
CA ASP A 348 -1.38 -20.36 14.41
C ASP A 348 -1.59 -21.58 13.51
N GLN A 349 -2.09 -22.68 14.07
CA GLN A 349 -2.39 -23.89 13.30
C GLN A 349 -3.35 -23.59 12.14
N ARG A 350 -4.43 -22.83 12.39
CA ARG A 350 -5.40 -22.45 11.35
C ARG A 350 -4.80 -21.55 10.28
N ARG A 351 -3.94 -20.60 10.68
CA ARG A 351 -3.19 -19.76 9.74
C ARG A 351 -2.34 -20.63 8.81
N GLN A 352 -1.51 -21.51 9.38
CA GLN A 352 -0.63 -22.38 8.62
C GLN A 352 -1.42 -23.35 7.71
N GLU A 353 -2.54 -23.89 8.20
CA GLU A 353 -3.45 -24.72 7.39
C GLU A 353 -4.04 -23.92 6.22
N ALA A 354 -4.42 -22.66 6.44
CA ALA A 354 -4.94 -21.79 5.38
C ALA A 354 -3.87 -21.47 4.33
N ALA A 355 -2.64 -21.14 4.75
CA ALA A 355 -1.53 -20.87 3.84
C ALA A 355 -1.16 -22.10 3.01
N ARG A 356 -1.05 -23.27 3.66
CA ARG A 356 -0.84 -24.55 2.99
C ARG A 356 -1.96 -24.86 1.98
N SER A 357 -3.22 -24.63 2.36
CA SER A 357 -4.36 -24.88 1.48
C SER A 357 -4.31 -24.03 0.20
N LEU A 358 -3.91 -22.76 0.31
CA LEU A 358 -3.72 -21.89 -0.86
C LEU A 358 -2.61 -22.42 -1.76
N ALA A 359 -1.44 -22.73 -1.19
CA ALA A 359 -0.29 -23.20 -1.94
C ALA A 359 -0.56 -24.56 -2.62
N GLU A 360 -1.14 -25.52 -1.90
CA GLU A 360 -1.51 -26.85 -2.44
C GLU A 360 -2.52 -26.74 -3.57
N ALA A 361 -3.53 -25.86 -3.45
CA ALA A 361 -4.54 -25.67 -4.48
C ALA A 361 -3.97 -25.08 -5.78
N ALA A 362 -2.99 -24.19 -5.67
CA ALA A 362 -2.30 -23.60 -6.84
C ALA A 362 -1.09 -24.42 -7.31
N GLY A 363 -0.67 -25.46 -6.59
CA GLY A 363 0.46 -26.30 -6.97
C GLY A 363 1.84 -25.63 -6.85
N VAL A 364 1.95 -24.61 -5.99
CA VAL A 364 3.18 -23.81 -5.82
C VAL A 364 3.97 -24.23 -4.57
N GLU A 365 5.28 -24.01 -4.62
CA GLU A 365 6.15 -24.30 -3.48
C GLU A 365 5.86 -23.34 -2.30
N HIS A 366 5.91 -23.90 -1.08
CA HIS A 366 5.54 -23.18 0.14
C HIS A 366 6.61 -23.30 1.22
N PHE A 367 7.06 -22.13 1.69
CA PHE A 367 8.06 -21.95 2.73
C PHE A 367 7.39 -21.41 3.99
N PRO A 368 6.89 -22.28 4.89
CA PRO A 368 6.13 -21.86 6.05
C PRO A 368 7.02 -21.13 7.05
N VAL A 369 6.42 -20.18 7.77
CA VAL A 369 7.07 -19.49 8.87
C VAL A 369 6.22 -19.62 10.12
N ASP A 370 6.74 -20.33 11.12
CA ASP A 370 6.03 -20.56 12.39
C ASP A 370 5.88 -19.26 13.18
N ARG A 371 7.01 -18.58 13.45
CA ARG A 371 7.05 -17.37 14.29
C ARG A 371 8.26 -16.52 13.97
N PHE A 372 8.23 -15.27 14.40
CA PHE A 372 9.44 -14.43 14.38
C PHE A 372 10.51 -14.97 15.34
N GLY A 373 11.77 -14.85 14.93
CA GLY A 373 12.94 -15.32 15.67
C GLY A 373 13.23 -14.52 16.94
N SER A 374 14.29 -14.90 17.65
CA SER A 374 14.75 -14.21 18.88
C SER A 374 15.26 -12.78 18.65
N TRP A 375 15.30 -12.33 17.40
CA TRP A 375 15.63 -10.96 17.02
C TRP A 375 14.50 -9.98 17.33
N TRP A 376 13.26 -10.44 17.49
CA TRP A 376 12.12 -9.55 17.74
C TRP A 376 12.15 -8.99 19.17
N GLY A 377 11.96 -7.67 19.30
CA GLY A 377 11.89 -6.96 20.58
C GLY A 377 11.56 -5.48 20.43
N ASP A 378 12.01 -4.66 21.38
CA ASP A 378 11.78 -3.21 21.38
C ASP A 378 12.17 -2.55 20.04
N GLY A 379 11.24 -1.79 19.47
CA GLY A 379 11.42 -1.11 18.19
C GLY A 379 11.22 -1.98 16.95
N SER A 380 11.01 -3.29 17.09
CA SER A 380 10.78 -4.20 15.97
C SER A 380 9.38 -4.09 15.36
N SER A 381 8.41 -3.64 16.14
CA SER A 381 7.02 -3.49 15.70
C SER A 381 6.59 -2.04 15.65
N ARG A 382 5.71 -1.71 14.72
CA ARG A 382 4.96 -0.44 14.70
C ARG A 382 3.72 -0.54 15.58
N ASP A 383 3.03 -1.67 15.51
CA ASP A 383 1.82 -1.98 16.27
C ASP A 383 1.74 -3.49 16.54
N ALA A 384 0.57 -4.00 16.94
CA ALA A 384 0.38 -5.41 17.26
C ALA A 384 0.59 -6.37 16.07
N ILE A 385 0.46 -5.92 14.82
CA ILE A 385 0.47 -6.81 13.66
C ILE A 385 1.50 -6.42 12.59
N HIS A 386 1.99 -5.18 12.61
CA HIS A 386 2.95 -4.68 11.63
C HIS A 386 4.34 -4.49 12.25
N LEU A 387 5.36 -4.89 11.49
CA LEU A 387 6.74 -4.58 11.82
C LEU A 387 7.07 -3.11 11.55
N ALA A 388 8.09 -2.63 12.26
CA ALA A 388 8.81 -1.39 11.97
C ALA A 388 10.12 -1.75 11.25
N PRO A 389 10.89 -0.77 10.71
CA PRO A 389 12.05 -1.05 9.85
C PRO A 389 13.05 -2.06 10.43
N GLU A 390 13.42 -1.97 11.71
CA GLU A 390 14.36 -2.93 12.31
C GLU A 390 13.79 -4.34 12.39
N GLY A 391 12.49 -4.48 12.65
CA GLY A 391 11.82 -5.78 12.60
C GLY A 391 11.74 -6.31 11.17
N ALA A 392 11.48 -5.46 10.19
CA ALA A 392 11.42 -5.86 8.79
C ALA A 392 12.76 -6.39 8.27
N LYS A 393 13.87 -5.75 8.67
CA LYS A 393 15.23 -6.25 8.40
C LYS A 393 15.51 -7.59 9.09
N GLY A 394 15.06 -7.73 10.34
CA GLY A 394 15.18 -8.99 11.08
C GLY A 394 14.41 -10.12 10.39
N PHE A 395 13.21 -9.83 9.90
CA PHE A 395 12.40 -10.80 9.20
C PHE A 395 12.95 -11.16 7.81
N SER A 396 13.44 -10.19 7.03
CA SER A 396 14.12 -10.47 5.76
C SER A 396 15.31 -11.42 5.93
N ARG A 397 16.10 -11.25 7.00
CA ARG A 397 17.19 -12.19 7.35
C ARG A 397 16.66 -13.58 7.67
N GLN A 398 15.64 -13.65 8.54
CA GLN A 398 15.03 -14.92 8.92
C GLN A 398 14.53 -15.70 7.70
N LEU A 399 13.92 -15.02 6.71
CA LEU A 399 13.44 -15.68 5.49
C LEU A 399 14.56 -16.41 4.75
N VAL A 400 15.74 -15.82 4.62
CA VAL A 400 16.86 -16.45 3.88
C VAL A 400 17.66 -17.41 4.77
N GLU A 401 17.97 -17.00 5.99
CA GLU A 401 18.90 -17.70 6.87
C GLU A 401 18.26 -18.85 7.66
N ASP A 402 16.99 -18.72 8.05
CA ASP A 402 16.33 -19.63 8.99
C ASP A 402 15.18 -20.46 8.35
N VAL A 403 14.57 -19.99 7.25
CA VAL A 403 13.48 -20.72 6.58
C VAL A 403 14.08 -21.70 5.56
N PRO A 404 14.00 -23.03 5.79
CA PRO A 404 14.73 -23.99 4.97
C PRO A 404 14.33 -23.95 3.50
N GLY A 405 15.32 -23.73 2.63
CA GLY A 405 15.17 -23.77 1.17
C GLY A 405 14.58 -22.52 0.53
N PHE A 406 14.16 -21.51 1.30
CA PHE A 406 13.56 -20.30 0.73
C PHE A 406 14.54 -19.55 -0.17
N GLY A 407 15.75 -19.23 0.33
CA GLY A 407 16.80 -18.56 -0.44
C GLY A 407 17.16 -19.34 -1.71
N ASP A 408 17.42 -20.65 -1.55
CA ASP A 408 17.72 -21.57 -2.66
C ASP A 408 16.65 -21.54 -3.76
N ALA A 409 15.36 -21.55 -3.39
CA ALA A 409 14.27 -21.56 -4.36
C ALA A 409 14.07 -20.21 -5.06
N VAL A 410 14.27 -19.10 -4.35
CA VAL A 410 14.29 -17.77 -4.99
C VAL A 410 15.43 -17.72 -5.99
N VAL A 411 16.65 -18.08 -5.59
CA VAL A 411 17.83 -18.04 -6.47
C VAL A 411 17.67 -18.99 -7.66
N ALA A 412 17.09 -20.17 -7.48
CA ALA A 412 16.82 -21.09 -8.59
C ALA A 412 15.81 -20.53 -9.60
N GLY A 413 14.88 -19.69 -9.17
CA GLY A 413 13.91 -19.03 -10.06
C GLY A 413 14.47 -17.82 -10.82
N LEU A 414 15.69 -17.39 -10.51
CA LEU A 414 16.39 -16.27 -11.15
C LEU A 414 17.18 -16.65 -12.43
N ASP A 415 17.29 -17.96 -12.70
CA ASP A 415 17.99 -18.57 -13.85
C ASP A 415 17.02 -19.01 -14.95
#